data_AF-F9N6L4-F1
#
_entry.id   AF-F9N6L4-F1
#
_cell.length_a   1.000
_cell.length_b   1.000
_cell.length_c   1.000
_cell.angle_alpha   90.00
_cell.angle_beta   90.00
_cell.angle_gamma   90.00
#
_symmetry.space_group_name_H-M   'P 1'
#
loop_
_entity.id
_entity.type
_entity.pdbx_description
1 polymer ?
#
loop_
_entity_poly.entity_id
_entity_poly.type
_entity_poly.pdbx_seq_one_letter_code
_entity_poly.pdbx_strand_id
1 'polypeptide(L)' 'MNQETVSIHTEYIQLDQLLKYANVLSTGGQVKVLLEENKITLNDVVVTENVKNLS' A
#
# COMPACT_ATOMS: atom_id res chain seq x y z
N MET A 1 15.31 -1.36 10.53
CA MET A 1 14.09 -1.09 9.75
C MET A 1 13.10 -0.43 10.68
N ASN A 2 12.48 0.68 10.30
CA ASN A 2 11.42 1.31 11.09
C ASN A 2 10.09 0.66 10.71
N GLN A 3 9.30 0.27 11.71
CA GLN A 3 7.99 -0.33 11.54
C GLN A 3 6.94 0.62 12.13
N GLU A 4 5.91 0.95 11.36
CA GLU A 4 4.76 1.72 11.82
C GLU A 4 3.50 0.85 11.79
N THR A 5 2.64 1.03 12.79
CA THR A 5 1.34 0.35 12.86
C THR A 5 0.24 1.34 12.54
N VAL A 6 -0.58 1.00 11.55
CA VAL A 6 -1.65 1.87 11.04
C VAL A 6 -2.97 1.13 11.18
N SER A 7 -3.93 1.73 11.90
CA SER A 7 -5.26 1.14 12.11
C SER A 7 -6.23 1.59 11.03
N ILE A 8 -6.95 0.65 10.41
CA ILE A 8 -7.91 0.91 9.33
C ILE A 8 -9.26 0.32 9.77
N HIS A 9 -10.35 1.07 9.61
CA HIS A 9 -11.69 0.70 10.05
C HIS A 9 -12.68 0.58 8.88
N THR A 10 -12.18 0.32 7.68
CA THR A 10 -12.96 0.19 6.45
C THR A 10 -12.85 -1.23 5.92
N GLU A 11 -13.91 -1.73 5.28
CA GLU A 11 -13.89 -3.06 4.64
C GLU A 11 -12.94 -3.11 3.44
N TYR A 12 -12.68 -1.95 2.82
CA TYR A 12 -11.77 -1.80 1.71
C TYR A 12 -10.97 -0.51 1.84
N ILE A 13 -9.73 -0.55 1.32
CA ILE A 13 -8.89 0.63 1.12
C ILE A 13 -8.04 0.38 -0.12
N GLN A 14 -7.79 1.42 -0.91
CA GLN A 14 -6.84 1.33 -2.00
C GLN A 14 -5.42 1.42 -1.45
N LEU A 15 -4.48 0.72 -2.09
CA LEU A 15 -3.10 0.66 -1.63
C LEU A 15 -2.44 2.04 -1.61
N ASP A 16 -2.70 2.86 -2.62
CA ASP A 16 -2.18 4.22 -2.70
C ASP A 16 -2.72 5.11 -1.58
N GLN A 17 -4.00 4.97 -1.22
CA GLN A 17 -4.62 5.69 -0.11
C GLN A 17 -4.03 5.24 1.23
N LEU A 18 -3.84 3.93 1.42
CA LEU A 18 -3.18 3.40 2.61
C LEU A 18 -1.76 3.95 2.77
N LEU A 19 -0.96 3.91 1.71
CA LEU A 19 0.42 4.37 1.76
C LEU A 19 0.54 5.89 1.96
N LYS A 20 -0.40 6.68 1.43
CA LYS A 20 -0.50 8.11 1.74
C LYS A 20 -0.91 8.34 3.19
N TYR A 21 -1.88 7.58 3.70
CA TYR A 21 -2.34 7.66 5.08
C TYR A 21 -1.22 7.32 6.07
N ALA A 22 -0.39 6.32 5.74
CA ALA A 22 0.83 5.96 6.47
C ALA A 22 2.01 6.92 6.23
N ASN A 23 1.81 8.03 5.51
CA ASN A 23 2.84 9.01 5.17
C ASN A 23 4.07 8.43 4.44
N VAL A 24 3.91 7.27 3.78
CA VAL A 24 4.94 6.60 2.97
C VAL A 24 5.03 7.24 1.58
N LEU A 25 3.89 7.68 1.04
CA LEU A 25 3.79 8.32 -0.26
C LEU A 25 3.19 9.72 -0.16
N SER A 26 3.66 10.64 -1.00
CA SER A 26 3.14 12.00 -1.09
C SER A 26 2.18 12.19 -2.27
N THR A 27 2.26 11.34 -3.30
CA THR A 27 1.45 11.45 -4.53
C THR A 27 0.99 10.08 -5.04
N GLY A 28 -0.11 10.06 -5.80
CA GLY A 28 -0.62 8.83 -6.44
C GLY A 28 0.26 8.26 -7.56
N GLY A 29 1.19 9.04 -8.12
CA GLY A 29 2.12 8.53 -9.13
C GLY A 29 3.16 7.56 -8.56
N GLN A 30 3.57 7.76 -7.31
CA GLN A 30 4.64 6.99 -6.68
C GLN A 30 4.28 5.52 -6.44
N VAL A 31 3.01 5.21 -6.18
CA VAL A 31 2.60 3.82 -5.97
C VAL A 31 2.82 2.98 -7.22
N LYS A 32 2.65 3.56 -8.42
CA LYS A 32 2.83 2.84 -9.67
C LYS A 32 4.28 2.37 -9.85
N VAL A 33 5.23 3.24 -9.51
CA VAL A 33 6.67 2.90 -9.54
C VAL A 33 6.97 1.76 -8.56
N LEU A 34 6.43 1.81 -7.34
CA LEU A 34 6.66 0.76 -6.34
C LEU A 34 6.04 -0.59 -6.74
N LEU A 35 4.89 -0.57 -7.41
CA LEU A 35 4.26 -1.76 -7.98
C LEU A 35 5.10 -2.35 -9.12
N GLU A 36 5.57 -1.51 -10.05
CA GLU A 36 6.44 -1.93 -11.16
C GLU A 36 7.80 -2.49 -10.67
N GLU A 37 8.33 -1.93 -9.58
CA GLU A 37 9.56 -2.40 -8.95
C GLU A 37 9.37 -3.60 -7.99
N ASN A 38 8.14 -4.13 -7.85
CA ASN A 38 7.80 -5.23 -6.93
C ASN A 38 8.22 -4.97 -5.47
N LYS A 39 8.12 -3.72 -5.01
CA LYS A 39 8.56 -3.30 -3.66
C LYS A 39 7.50 -3.48 -2.57
N ILE A 40 6.30 -3.89 -2.93
CA ILE A 40 5.16 -3.98 -2.01
C ILE A 40 4.75 -5.43 -1.87
N THR A 41 4.67 -5.91 -0.64
CA THR A 41 4.10 -7.21 -0.29
C THR A 41 2.87 -7.03 0.60
N LEU A 42 1.87 -7.88 0.41
CA LEU A 42 0.72 -8.03 1.29
C LEU A 42 0.68 -9.48 1.74
N ASN A 43 0.81 -9.74 3.04
CA ASN A 43 0.89 -11.09 3.60
C ASN A 43 1.92 -11.97 2.87
N ASP A 44 3.14 -11.42 2.71
CA ASP A 44 4.26 -12.06 2.00
C ASP A 44 4.07 -12.30 0.49
N VAL A 45 2.97 -11.82 -0.10
CA VAL A 45 2.72 -11.91 -1.55
C VAL A 45 2.96 -10.57 -2.22
N VAL A 46 3.81 -10.55 -3.25
CA VAL A 46 4.08 -9.35 -4.06
C VAL A 46 2.79 -8.80 -4.67
N VAL A 47 2.66 -7.48 -4.61
CA VAL A 47 1.53 -6.73 -5.16
C VAL A 47 1.99 -6.00 -6.41
N THR A 48 1.30 -6.23 -7.53
CA THR A 48 1.55 -5.56 -8.81
C THR A 48 0.40 -4.63 -9.25
N GLU A 49 -0.69 -4.60 -8.48
CA GLU A 49 -1.91 -3.82 -8.80
C GLU A 49 -2.40 -2.99 -7.61
N ASN A 50 -3.04 -1.86 -7.89
CA ASN A 50 -3.39 -0.82 -6.90
C ASN A 50 -4.64 -1.13 -6.06
N VAL A 51 -5.44 -2.13 -6.47
CA VAL A 51 -6.65 -2.54 -5.78
C VAL A 51 -6.39 -3.91 -5.14
N LYS A 52 -6.39 -3.97 -3.81
CA LYS A 52 -6.45 -5.25 -3.10
C LYS A 52 -7.54 -5.21 -2.05
N ASN A 53 -8.33 -6.27 -2.04
CA ASN A 53 -9.31 -6.53 -1.00
C ASN A 53 -8.56 -6.97 0.27
N LEU A 54 -8.93 -6.40 1.42
CA LEU A 54 -8.35 -6.72 2.74
C LEU A 54 -9.08 -7.86 3.47
N SER A 55 -9.94 -8.61 2.75
CA SER A 55 -10.68 -9.75 3.31
C SER A 55 -9.77 -10.86 3.82
#